data_AF-F2N8F5-F1
#
_entry.id   AF-F2N8F5-F1
#
_cell.length_a   1.000
_cell.length_b   1.000
_cell.length_c   1.000
_cell.angle_alpha   90.00
_cell.angle_beta   90.00
_cell.angle_gamma   90.00
#
_symmetry.space_group_name_H-M   'P 1'
#
loop_
_entity.id
_entity.type
_entity.pdbx_description
1 polymer ?
#
loop_
_entity_poly.entity_id
_entity_poly.type
_entity_poly.pdbx_seq_one_letter_code
_entity_poly.pdbx_strand_id
1 'polypeptide(L)'
;MNLQLVRLRKAAGYVSRRTFSEALGVPERQIKAWEDRERKLRLEDACDIADLLHCTLDELAGRDFSPVEFSDPQQADLNRCYESSTEEQRAFILQGARNAALASRDARGGC
;
A
#
# COMPACT_ATOMS: atom_id res chain seq x y z
N MET A 1 -15.36 1.87 5.05
CA MET A 1 -14.85 1.52 3.71
C MET A 1 -15.93 1.81 2.69
N ASN A 2 -15.56 2.45 1.58
CA ASN A 2 -16.45 2.90 0.51
C ASN A 2 -15.80 2.49 -0.81
N LEU A 3 -16.24 1.40 -1.42
CA LEU A 3 -15.65 0.86 -2.65
C LEU A 3 -15.57 1.95 -3.73
N GLN A 4 -14.36 2.22 -4.22
CA GLN A 4 -14.05 3.29 -5.18
C GLN A 4 -14.06 2.83 -6.64
N LEU A 5 -14.54 1.59 -6.92
CA LEU A 5 -14.45 0.95 -8.22
C LEU A 5 -14.97 1.82 -9.38
N VAL A 6 -16.13 2.46 -9.22
CA VAL A 6 -16.69 3.36 -10.26
C VAL A 6 -15.74 4.51 -10.59
N ARG A 7 -15.18 5.15 -9.55
CA ARG A 7 -14.29 6.31 -9.70
C ARG A 7 -12.98 5.89 -10.36
N LEU A 8 -12.34 4.83 -9.85
CA LEU A 8 -11.05 4.34 -10.33
C LEU A 8 -11.14 3.79 -11.76
N ARG A 9 -12.19 3.03 -12.07
CA ARG A 9 -12.46 2.52 -13.43
C ARG A 9 -12.55 3.65 -14.45
N LYS A 10 -13.32 4.70 -14.13
CA LYS A 10 -13.45 5.88 -15.02
C LYS A 10 -12.13 6.65 -15.14
N ALA A 11 -11.39 6.80 -14.05
CA ALA A 11 -10.08 7.45 -14.05
C ALA A 11 -9.06 6.71 -14.93
N ALA A 12 -9.12 5.38 -14.96
CA ALA A 12 -8.30 4.52 -15.83
C ALA A 12 -8.78 4.48 -17.29
N GLY A 13 -9.78 5.26 -17.68
CA GLY A 13 -10.28 5.36 -19.06
C GLY A 13 -11.38 4.36 -19.43
N TYR A 14 -11.76 3.46 -18.53
CA TYR A 14 -12.86 2.54 -18.78
C TYR A 14 -14.22 3.22 -18.49
N VAL A 15 -14.73 3.99 -19.45
CA VAL A 15 -16.00 4.73 -19.26
C VAL A 15 -17.19 3.79 -19.06
N SER A 16 -17.22 2.67 -19.76
CA SER A 16 -18.28 1.65 -19.70
C SER A 16 -17.91 0.46 -18.81
N ARG A 17 -18.91 -0.21 -18.23
CA ARG A 17 -18.70 -1.49 -17.53
C ARG A 17 -18.28 -2.59 -18.51
N ARG A 18 -18.82 -2.57 -19.73
CA ARG A 18 -18.47 -3.51 -20.79
C ARG A 18 -16.98 -3.53 -21.09
N THR A 19 -16.38 -2.38 -21.40
CA THR A 19 -14.94 -2.31 -21.72
C THR A 19 -14.07 -2.75 -20.56
N PHE A 20 -14.47 -2.44 -19.31
CA PHE A 20 -13.78 -2.93 -18.12
C PHE A 20 -13.94 -4.44 -17.93
N SER A 21 -15.14 -4.97 -18.21
CA SER A 21 -15.44 -6.40 -18.11
C SER A 21 -14.64 -7.23 -19.12
N GLU A 22 -14.47 -6.71 -20.33
CA GLU A 22 -13.64 -7.31 -21.38
C GLU A 22 -12.16 -7.31 -20.98
N ALA A 23 -11.67 -6.22 -20.37
CA ALA A 23 -10.29 -6.13 -19.89
C ALA A 23 -10.00 -7.02 -18.68
N LEU A 24 -10.93 -7.12 -17.73
CA LEU A 24 -10.79 -7.91 -16.51
C LEU A 24 -11.14 -9.40 -16.72
N GLY A 25 -11.81 -9.75 -17.82
CA GLY A 25 -12.21 -11.13 -18.11
C GLY A 25 -13.37 -11.64 -17.25
N VAL A 26 -14.24 -10.75 -16.75
CA VAL A 26 -15.41 -11.11 -15.92
C VAL A 26 -16.71 -10.64 -16.58
N PRO A 27 -17.87 -11.25 -16.26
CA PRO A 27 -19.15 -10.79 -16.81
C PRO A 27 -19.51 -9.35 -16.41
N GLU A 28 -20.09 -8.56 -17.32
CA GLU A 28 -20.52 -7.18 -17.04
C GLU A 28 -21.49 -7.09 -15.83
N ARG A 29 -22.37 -8.08 -15.67
CA ARG A 29 -23.28 -8.18 -14.51
C ARG A 29 -22.54 -8.22 -13.18
N GLN A 30 -21.34 -8.80 -13.15
CA GLN A 30 -20.52 -8.91 -11.96
C GLN A 30 -19.90 -7.55 -11.60
N ILE A 31 -19.42 -6.81 -12.60
CA ILE A 31 -18.98 -5.42 -12.43
C ILE A 31 -20.11 -4.58 -11.84
N LYS A 32 -21.33 -4.67 -12.42
CA LYS A 32 -22.51 -3.96 -11.90
C LYS A 32 -22.80 -4.32 -10.45
N ALA A 33 -22.86 -5.62 -10.12
CA ALA A 33 -23.15 -6.07 -8.77
C ALA A 33 -22.11 -5.59 -7.74
N TRP A 34 -20.83 -5.46 -8.14
CA TRP A 34 -19.79 -4.89 -7.29
C TRP A 34 -19.94 -3.37 -7.12
N GLU A 35 -20.14 -2.63 -8.21
CA GLU A 35 -20.31 -1.18 -8.17
C GLU A 35 -21.55 -0.75 -7.37
N ASP A 36 -22.64 -1.48 -7.52
CA ASP A 36 -23.91 -1.25 -6.81
C ASP A 36 -23.90 -1.87 -5.40
N ARG A 37 -22.81 -2.57 -5.03
CA ARG A 37 -22.59 -3.25 -3.74
C ARG A 37 -23.60 -4.34 -3.41
N GLU A 38 -24.28 -4.88 -4.41
CA GLU A 38 -25.14 -6.06 -4.28
C GLU A 38 -24.34 -7.31 -3.92
N ARG A 39 -23.05 -7.34 -4.29
CA ARG A 39 -22.14 -8.45 -3.99
C ARG A 39 -20.82 -7.98 -3.40
N LYS A 40 -20.34 -8.67 -2.37
CA LYS A 40 -18.98 -8.47 -1.85
C LYS A 40 -17.94 -8.94 -2.87
N LEU A 41 -16.85 -8.19 -2.99
CA LEU A 41 -15.66 -8.63 -3.71
C LEU A 41 -14.96 -9.72 -2.90
N ARG A 42 -14.52 -10.77 -3.60
CA ARG A 42 -13.53 -11.70 -3.04
C ARG A 42 -12.16 -11.03 -3.09
N LEU A 43 -11.24 -11.51 -2.27
CA LEU A 43 -9.90 -10.92 -2.20
C LEU A 43 -9.17 -11.04 -3.55
N GLU A 44 -9.30 -12.19 -4.21
CA GLU A 44 -8.69 -12.45 -5.52
C GLU A 44 -9.21 -11.46 -6.56
N ASP A 45 -10.53 -11.28 -6.64
CA ASP A 45 -11.14 -10.32 -7.57
C ASP A 45 -10.68 -8.87 -7.27
N ALA A 46 -10.48 -8.54 -5.98
CA ALA A 46 -9.99 -7.22 -5.59
C ALA A 46 -8.53 -7.00 -5.99
N CYS A 47 -7.68 -8.03 -5.91
CA CYS A 47 -6.30 -7.99 -6.39
C CYS A 47 -6.26 -7.80 -7.92
N ASP A 48 -7.03 -8.59 -8.68
CA ASP A 48 -7.07 -8.50 -10.14
C ASP A 48 -7.51 -7.09 -10.61
N ILE A 49 -8.49 -6.50 -9.92
CA ILE A 49 -8.93 -5.12 -10.18
C ILE A 49 -7.84 -4.11 -9.83
N ALA A 50 -7.19 -4.28 -8.68
CA ALA A 50 -6.13 -3.38 -8.22
C ALA A 50 -4.96 -3.35 -9.20
N ASP A 51 -4.53 -4.52 -9.68
CA ASP A 51 -3.49 -4.67 -10.69
C ASP A 51 -3.89 -4.03 -12.03
N LEU A 52 -5.11 -4.30 -12.51
CA LEU A 52 -5.62 -3.73 -13.77
C LEU A 52 -5.75 -2.20 -13.72
N LEU A 53 -6.12 -1.65 -12.57
CA LEU A 53 -6.31 -0.22 -12.37
C LEU A 53 -5.06 0.50 -11.87
N HIS A 54 -3.97 -0.21 -11.62
CA HIS A 54 -2.73 0.29 -11.04
C HIS A 54 -2.97 1.10 -9.75
N CYS A 55 -3.76 0.54 -8.83
CA CYS A 55 -4.06 1.14 -7.53
C CYS A 55 -3.86 0.14 -6.39
N THR A 56 -3.77 0.63 -5.17
CA THR A 56 -3.70 -0.20 -3.97
C THR A 56 -5.08 -0.72 -3.56
N LEU A 57 -5.10 -1.80 -2.75
CA LEU A 57 -6.33 -2.31 -2.15
C LEU A 57 -6.99 -1.28 -1.22
N ASP A 58 -6.20 -0.46 -0.53
CA ASP A 58 -6.72 0.61 0.33
C ASP A 58 -7.40 1.72 -0.50
N GLU A 59 -6.79 2.14 -1.61
CA GLU A 59 -7.42 3.06 -2.57
C GLU A 59 -8.72 2.47 -3.15
N LEU A 60 -8.71 1.20 -3.56
CA LEU A 60 -9.89 0.50 -4.07
C LEU A 60 -10.99 0.42 -3.02
N ALA A 61 -10.65 0.12 -1.77
CA ALA A 61 -11.56 0.07 -0.65
C ALA A 61 -12.06 1.45 -0.18
N GLY A 62 -11.46 2.54 -0.67
CA GLY A 62 -11.66 3.89 -0.15
C GLY A 62 -11.31 3.97 1.33
N ARG A 63 -10.22 3.30 1.71
CA ARG A 63 -9.65 3.31 3.06
C ARG A 63 -8.45 4.25 3.03
N ASP A 64 -8.49 5.26 3.89
CA ASP A 64 -7.33 6.09 4.16
C ASP A 64 -6.44 5.32 5.14
N PHE A 65 -5.56 4.49 4.57
CA PHE A 65 -4.54 3.77 5.31
C PHE A 65 -3.20 4.10 4.68
N SER A 66 -2.47 4.96 5.37
CA SER A 66 -1.03 5.05 5.21
C SER A 66 -0.42 4.22 6.33
N PRO A 67 0.54 3.31 6.05
CA PRO A 67 1.32 2.71 7.13
C PRO A 67 1.89 3.85 7.96
N VAL A 68 1.95 3.65 9.28
CA VAL A 68 2.46 4.66 10.20
C VAL A 68 3.85 5.09 9.73
N GLU A 69 3.96 6.29 9.15
CA GLU A 69 5.24 6.97 9.10
C GLU A 69 5.72 7.06 10.55
N PHE A 70 6.97 6.70 10.80
CA PHE A 70 7.50 6.72 12.16
C PHE A 70 7.14 8.06 12.81
N SER A 71 6.40 8.02 13.91
CA SER A 71 5.88 9.22 14.57
C SER A 71 7.00 10.16 15.03
N ASP A 72 8.20 9.61 15.20
CA ASP A 72 9.42 10.37 15.41
C ASP A 72 10.02 10.80 14.05
N PRO A 73 10.12 12.12 13.78
CA PRO A 73 10.69 12.62 12.52
C PRO A 73 12.12 12.16 12.24
N GLN A 74 12.95 11.97 13.29
CA GLN A 74 14.32 11.49 13.14
C GLN A 74 14.34 10.02 12.73
N GLN A 75 13.42 9.22 13.27
CA GLN A 75 13.27 7.83 12.84
C GLN A 75 12.76 7.75 11.40
N ALA A 76 11.81 8.61 10.99
CA ALA A 76 11.35 8.68 9.61
C ALA A 76 12.49 9.06 8.64
N ASP A 77 13.26 10.10 8.97
CA ASP A 77 14.41 10.54 8.17
C ASP A 77 15.51 9.47 8.07
N LEU A 78 15.79 8.75 9.17
CA LEU A 78 16.73 7.63 9.15
C LEU A 78 16.33 6.54 8.15
N ASN A 79 15.05 6.15 8.15
CA ASN A 79 14.55 5.13 7.24
C ASN A 79 14.57 5.60 5.78
N ARG A 80 14.19 6.86 5.52
CA ARG A 80 14.28 7.47 4.18
C ARG A 80 15.72 7.46 3.64
N CYS A 81 16.70 7.84 4.48
CA CYS A 81 18.12 7.79 4.13
C CYS A 81 18.63 6.36 3.88
N TYR A 82 18.16 5.40 4.67
CA TYR A 82 18.51 3.99 4.49
C TYR A 82 17.99 3.44 3.15
N GLU A 83 16.73 3.73 2.81
CA GLU A 83 16.11 3.30 1.56
C GLU A 83 16.82 3.86 0.32
N SER A 84 17.31 5.10 0.36
CA SER A 84 18.02 5.74 -0.77
C SER A 84 19.50 5.35 -0.89
N SER A 85 20.05 4.61 0.08
CA SER A 85 21.47 4.24 0.14
C SER A 85 21.81 2.97 -0.66
N THR A 86 23.09 2.82 -1.02
CA THR A 86 23.63 1.57 -1.57
C THR A 86 23.69 0.46 -0.51
N GLU A 87 23.85 -0.79 -0.93
CA GLU A 87 23.94 -1.93 -0.01
C GLU A 87 25.09 -1.80 1.01
N GLU A 88 26.26 -1.35 0.55
CA GLU A 88 27.42 -1.08 1.43
C GLU A 88 27.09 -0.02 2.48
N GLN A 89 26.47 1.09 2.08
CA GLN A 89 26.10 2.17 2.99
C GLN A 89 24.99 1.77 3.96
N ARG A 90 24.03 0.93 3.52
CA ARG A 90 23.01 0.36 4.40
C ARG A 90 23.63 -0.50 5.50
N ALA A 91 24.62 -1.33 5.18
CA ALA A 91 25.32 -2.14 6.18
C ALA A 91 26.03 -1.27 7.23
N PHE A 92 26.65 -0.17 6.79
CA PHE A 92 27.28 0.80 7.68
C PHE A 92 26.27 1.50 8.61
N ILE A 93 25.16 2.00 8.07
CA ILE A 93 24.08 2.64 8.83
C ILE A 93 23.54 1.68 9.90
N LEU A 94 23.27 0.42 9.51
CA LEU A 94 22.77 -0.60 10.43
C LEU A 94 23.75 -0.89 11.56
N GLN A 95 25.05 -0.97 11.27
CA GLN A 95 26.06 -1.19 12.29
C GLN A 95 26.16 -0.02 13.26
N GLY A 96 26.11 1.23 12.77
CA GLY A 96 26.09 2.43 13.60
C GLY A 96 24.88 2.45 14.54
N ALA A 97 23.68 2.17 14.03
CA ALA A 97 22.46 2.10 14.82
C ALA A 97 22.54 1.01 15.90
N ARG A 98 23.08 -0.17 15.59
CA ARG A 98 23.31 -1.26 16.56
C ARG A 98 24.26 -0.85 17.68
N ASN A 99 25.38 -0.23 17.34
CA ASN A 99 26.37 0.24 18.31
C ASN A 99 25.76 1.28 19.26
N ALA A 100 25.02 2.24 18.74
CA ALA A 100 24.35 3.27 19.54
C ALA A 100 23.29 2.66 20.49
N ALA A 101 22.53 1.67 20.02
CA ALA A 101 21.54 0.97 20.82
C ALA A 101 22.19 0.16 21.96
N LEU A 102 23.31 -0.52 21.70
CA LEU A 102 24.08 -1.23 22.72
C LEU A 102 24.63 -0.27 23.78
N ALA A 103 25.32 0.79 23.37
CA ALA A 103 25.88 1.78 24.29
C ALA A 103 24.80 2.41 25.20
N SER A 104 23.61 2.66 24.65
CA SER A 104 22.47 3.19 25.40
C SER A 104 21.90 2.19 26.41
N ARG A 105 22.01 0.87 26.16
CA ARG A 105 21.61 -0.17 27.12
C ARG A 105 22.61 -0.27 28.26
N ASP A 106 23.91 -0.24 27.95
CA ASP A 106 24.97 -0.32 28.95
C ASP A 106 24.92 0.90 29.90
N ALA A 107 24.68 2.10 29.35
CA ALA A 107 24.47 3.31 30.13
C ALA A 107 23.26 3.26 31.08
N ARG A 108 22.25 2.41 30.79
CA ARG A 108 21.06 2.20 31.66
C ARG A 108 21.24 1.05 32.64
N GLY A 109 22.19 0.14 32.41
CA GLY A 109 22.46 -1.02 33.26
C GLY A 109 23.57 -0.80 34.30
N GLY A 110 24.33 0.29 34.18
CA GLY A 110 25.32 0.72 35.17
C GLY A 110 24.72 1.68 36.20
N CYS A 111 23.87 1.18 37.10
CA CYS A 111 23.52 1.80 38.37
C CYS A 111 23.75 0.81 39.51
#